data_AF-A0A2V9Y297-F1
#
_entry.id   AF-A0A2V9Y297-F1
#
_cell.length_a   1.000
_cell.length_b   1.000
_cell.length_c   1.000
_cell.angle_alpha   90.00
_cell.angle_beta   90.00
_cell.angle_gamma   90.00
#
_symmetry.space_group_name_H-M   'P 1'
#
loop_
_entity.id
_entity.type
_entity.pdbx_description
1 polymer ?
#
loop_
_entity_poly.entity_id
_entity_poly.type
_entity_poly.pdbx_seq_one_letter_code
_entity_poly.pdbx_strand_id
1 'polypeptide(L)' 'MAIFDETYRVVGVESQRLILRGLDSGEVLTVINADPDTPITEEDYPRGKIIRLIDPSTHAPN' A
#
# COMPACT_ATOMS: atom_id res chain seq x y z
N MET A 1 -11.98 -12.71 -1.65
CA MET A 1 -11.67 -11.31 -1.94
C MET A 1 -10.22 -11.09 -1.57
N ALA A 2 -9.36 -11.05 -2.57
CA ALA A 2 -7.93 -10.83 -2.34
C ALA A 2 -7.73 -9.35 -2.07
N ILE A 3 -6.92 -9.00 -1.09
CA ILE A 3 -6.53 -7.62 -0.77
C ILE A 3 -6.00 -6.82 -1.98
N PHE A 4 -5.73 -7.47 -3.11
CA PHE A 4 -5.24 -6.89 -4.37
C PHE A 4 -6.34 -6.46 -5.35
N ASP A 5 -7.60 -6.86 -5.14
CA ASP A 5 -8.70 -6.51 -6.05
C ASP A 5 -9.34 -5.15 -5.72
N GLU A 6 -9.01 -4.60 -4.55
CA GLU A 6 -9.53 -3.32 -4.07
C GLU A 6 -8.52 -2.18 -4.26
N THR A 7 -9.06 -0.96 -4.32
CA THR A 7 -8.27 0.27 -4.30
C THR A 7 -8.22 0.87 -2.90
N TYR A 8 -7.04 1.31 -2.48
CA TYR A 8 -6.80 1.85 -1.15
C TYR A 8 -6.41 3.31 -1.21
N ARG A 9 -6.75 4.03 -0.15
CA ARG A 9 -6.32 5.41 0.07
C ARG A 9 -5.28 5.46 1.16
N VAL A 10 -4.18 6.16 0.90
CA VAL A 10 -3.15 6.43 1.91
C VAL A 10 -3.75 7.32 2.99
N VAL A 11 -3.71 6.87 4.24
CA VAL A 11 -4.18 7.64 5.39
C VAL A 11 -3.03 8.10 6.29
N GLY A 12 -1.88 7.41 6.24
CA GLY A 12 -0.68 7.79 6.97
C GLY A 12 0.57 7.05 6.49
N VAL A 13 1.72 7.66 6.72
CA VAL A 13 3.04 7.08 6.45
C VAL A 13 3.89 7.22 7.70
N GLU A 14 4.50 6.13 8.13
CA GLU A 14 5.27 6.01 9.38
C GLU A 14 6.61 5.31 9.08
N SER A 15 7.60 6.04 8.56
CA SER A 15 8.97 5.63 8.16
C SER A 15 9.14 4.34 7.33
N GLN A 16 8.67 3.21 7.82
CA GLN A 16 8.66 1.90 7.17
C GLN A 16 7.26 1.29 7.07
N ARG A 17 6.22 2.01 7.48
CA ARG A 17 4.84 1.53 7.49
C ARG A 17 3.97 2.48 6.69
N LEU A 18 3.17 1.92 5.79
CA LEU A 18 2.18 2.65 5.02
C LEU A 18 0.81 2.22 5.51
N ILE A 19 0.01 3.19 5.95
CA ILE A 19 -1.35 2.96 6.44
C ILE A 19 -2.31 3.28 5.32
N LEU A 20 -3.11 2.28 4.96
CA LEU A 20 -4.02 2.28 3.83
C LEU A 20 -5.44 2.05 4.33
N ARG A 21 -6.42 2.70 3.69
CA ARG A 21 -7.83 2.45 3.93
C ARG A 21 -8.54 2.04 2.64
N GLY A 22 -9.18 0.90 2.67
CA GLY A 22 -10.02 0.38 1.60
C GLY A 22 -11.11 1.36 1.24
N LEU A 23 -11.27 1.64 -0.06
CA LEU A 23 -12.33 2.53 -0.52
C LEU A 23 -13.69 1.85 -0.62
N ASP A 24 -13.72 0.54 -0.90
CA ASP A 24 -14.95 -0.24 -1.05
C ASP A 24 -15.33 -0.91 0.28
N SER A 25 -14.39 -1.63 0.90
CA SER A 25 -14.60 -2.36 2.16
C SER A 25 -14.44 -1.48 3.41
N GLY A 26 -13.76 -0.34 3.32
CA GLY A 26 -13.42 0.50 4.48
C GLY A 26 -12.33 -0.08 5.39
N GLU A 27 -11.74 -1.23 5.03
CA GLU A 27 -10.75 -1.95 5.84
C GLU A 27 -9.43 -1.17 5.93
N VAL A 28 -8.81 -1.16 7.12
CA VAL A 28 -7.51 -0.50 7.31
C VAL A 28 -6.40 -1.53 7.22
N LEU A 29 -5.51 -1.35 6.25
CA LEU A 29 -4.32 -2.17 6.06
C LEU A 29 -3.07 -1.41 6.46
N THR A 30 -2.12 -2.13 7.06
CA THR A 30 -0.79 -1.60 7.36
C THR A 30 0.22 -2.40 6.55
N VAL A 31 0.82 -1.76 5.54
CA VAL A 31 1.90 -2.35 4.75
C VAL A 31 3.21 -2.03 5.44
N ILE A 32 3.99 -3.06 5.74
CA ILE A 32 5.33 -2.90 6.29
C ILE A 32 6.30 -3.07 5.13
N ASN A 33 7.19 -2.12 4.96
CA ASN A 33 8.22 -2.22 3.96
C ASN A 33 9.23 -3.31 4.38
N ALA A 34 9.46 -4.28 3.50
CA ALA A 34 10.45 -5.32 3.74
C ALA A 34 11.88 -4.82 3.51
N ASP A 35 12.04 -3.78 2.68
CA ASP A 35 13.32 -3.21 2.28
C ASP A 35 13.73 -2.03 3.19
N PRO A 36 14.67 -2.22 4.13
CA PRO A 36 15.08 -1.16 5.05
C PRO A 36 15.84 -0.02 4.35
N ASP A 37 16.41 -0.28 3.17
CA ASP A 37 17.21 0.69 2.41
C ASP A 37 16.36 1.70 1.65
N THR A 38 15.08 1.40 1.42
CA THR A 38 14.13 2.27 0.69
C THR A 38 12.99 2.69 1.60
N PRO A 39 13.17 3.62 2.54
CA PRO A 39 12.11 4.01 3.46
C PRO A 39 10.88 4.55 2.73
N ILE A 40 9.69 4.27 3.27
CA ILE A 40 8.44 4.81 2.75
C ILE A 40 8.31 6.24 3.28
N THR A 41 8.21 7.22 2.36
CA THR A 41 8.08 8.63 2.71
C THR A 41 6.73 9.20 2.28
N GLU A 42 6.29 10.27 2.94
CA GLU A 42 5.08 11.00 2.56
C GLU A 42 5.20 11.66 1.17
N GLU A 43 6.43 11.89 0.69
CA GLU A 43 6.66 12.42 -0.65
C GLU A 43 6.30 11.38 -1.73
N ASP A 44 6.62 10.11 -1.49
CA ASP A 44 6.27 9.02 -2.41
C ASP A 44 4.79 8.60 -2.29
N TYR A 45 4.30 8.55 -1.04
CA TYR A 45 2.91 8.23 -0.71
C TYR A 45 2.24 9.38 0.06
N PRO A 46 1.86 10.47 -0.61
CA PRO A 46 1.15 11.55 0.05
C PRO A 46 -0.21 11.08 0.56
N ARG A 47 -0.59 11.60 1.74
CA ARG A 47 -1.89 11.32 2.34
C ARG A 47 -3.00 11.68 1.36
N GLY A 48 -3.96 10.76 1.23
CA GLY A 48 -5.08 10.89 0.32
C GLY A 48 -4.82 10.35 -1.08
N LYS A 49 -3.58 9.99 -1.44
CA LYS A 49 -3.25 9.29 -2.69
C LYS A 49 -3.97 7.95 -2.74
N ILE A 50 -4.50 7.64 -3.91
CA ILE A 50 -5.21 6.39 -4.18
C ILE A 50 -4.21 5.45 -4.85
N ILE A 51 -4.01 4.27 -4.28
CA ILE A 51 -3.11 3.24 -4.79
C ILE A 51 -3.84 1.90 -4.87
N ARG A 52 -3.40 1.05 -5.79
CA ARG A 52 -3.91 -0.31 -5.95
C ARG A 52 -2.78 -1.28 -5.69
N LEU A 53 -3.04 -2.27 -4.83
CA LEU A 53 -2.07 -3.32 -4.55
C LEU A 53 -2.08 -4.32 -5.70
N ILE A 54 -0.90 -4.73 -6.17
CA ILE A 54 -0.74 -5.74 -7.23
C ILE A 54 -0.04 -6.94 -6.60
N ASP A 55 -0.55 -8.14 -6.83
CA ASP A 55 0.06 -9.35 -6.31
C ASP A 55 1.38 -9.64 -7.07
N PRO A 56 2.53 -9.71 -6.38
CA PRO A 56 3.82 -9.92 -7.03
C PRO A 56 3.95 -11.31 -7.66
N SER A 57 3.15 -12.30 -7.22
CA SER A 57 3.14 -13.66 -7.80
C SER A 57 2.45 -13.70 -9.16
N THR A 58 1.59 -12.72 -9.48
CA THR A 58 1.04 -12.53 -10.82
C THR A 58 2.05 -11.89 -11.79
N HIS A 59 3.11 -11.27 -11.25
CA HIS A 59 4.23 -10.78 -12.03
C HIS A 59 5.25 -11.92 -12.22
N ALA A 60 4.86 -12.93 -13.01
CA ALA A 60 5.81 -13.95 -13.45
C ALA A 60 6.93 -13.28 -14.27
N PRO A 61 8.22 -13.43 -13.89
CA PRO A 61 9.30 -13.02 -14.76
C PRO A 61 9.29 -13.92 -16.00
N ASN A 62 9.21 -13.30 -17.18
CA ASN A 62 9.42 -13.98 -18.46
C ASN A 62 10.90 -14.35 -18.64
#